data_AF-A0A1G0XEB5-F1
#
_entry.id   AF-A0A1G0XEB5-F1
#
_cell.length_a   1.000
_cell.length_b   1.000
_cell.length_c   1.000
_cell.angle_alpha   90.00
_cell.angle_beta   90.00
_cell.angle_gamma   90.00
#
_symmetry.space_group_name_H-M   'P 1'
#
loop_
_entity.id
_entity.type
_entity.pdbx_description
1 polymer ?
#
loop_
_entity_poly.entity_id
_entity_poly.type
_entity_poly.pdbx_seq_one_letter_code
_entity_poly.pdbx_strand_id
1 'polypeptide(L)'
;MHKREFVSSNLHRIKDKIGSGTARRSDDDAGYSKIEDNDVGYAKIEDSPVKDHHGHNDIAASAPCIDSSLRKAHVKRREEFQRLKRDIDGKLTEILTGLPDEAEELRRRIELINESEILFRDLSEKASSLDDSEWEKSDDYSPALANAMKTLENIRLEIIRQGSKMDKFRNSSARSEAGSESFLVELASLSFKQLFRMGLYFYLPLLAAVGFCAVAIIAGALILAKSF
;
A
#
# COMPACT_ATOMS: atom_id res chain seq x y z
N MET A 1 14.28 -22.58 15.54
CA MET A 1 13.70 -21.40 16.21
C MET A 1 12.19 -21.53 16.22
N HIS A 2 11.55 -21.25 17.37
CA HIS A 2 10.28 -21.84 17.80
C HIS A 2 9.04 -21.03 17.38
N LYS A 3 8.02 -21.72 16.81
CA LYS A 3 6.70 -21.17 16.45
C LYS A 3 5.82 -20.72 17.63
N ARG A 4 6.33 -20.75 18.87
CA ARG A 4 5.56 -20.40 20.09
C ARG A 4 5.69 -18.93 20.50
N GLU A 5 6.70 -18.19 20.00
CA GLU A 5 6.88 -16.76 20.33
C GLU A 5 5.97 -15.83 19.52
N PHE A 6 5.46 -16.28 18.36
CA PHE A 6 4.58 -15.44 17.52
C PHE A 6 3.16 -15.25 18.09
N VAL A 7 2.70 -16.17 18.93
CA VAL A 7 1.33 -16.12 19.47
C VAL A 7 1.26 -15.25 20.74
N SER A 8 2.35 -15.13 21.51
CA SER A 8 2.35 -14.32 22.74
C SER A 8 2.51 -12.82 22.47
N SER A 9 3.27 -12.42 21.44
CA SER A 9 3.47 -11.00 21.13
C SER A 9 2.22 -10.32 20.56
N ASN A 10 1.36 -11.05 19.83
CA ASN A 10 0.13 -10.47 19.27
C ASN A 10 -1.04 -10.43 20.26
N LEU A 11 -1.05 -11.27 21.30
CA LEU A 11 -2.09 -11.23 22.33
C LEU A 11 -1.94 -10.01 23.27
N HIS A 12 -0.70 -9.59 23.56
CA HIS A 12 -0.46 -8.43 24.43
C HIS A 12 -0.96 -7.12 23.80
N ARG A 13 -0.87 -6.95 22.48
CA ARG A 13 -1.37 -5.77 21.78
C ARG A 13 -2.90 -5.65 21.76
N ILE A 14 -3.62 -6.77 21.83
CA ILE A 14 -5.08 -6.76 21.84
C ILE A 14 -5.60 -6.40 23.24
N LYS A 15 -4.92 -6.82 24.31
CA LYS A 15 -5.33 -6.52 25.69
C LYS A 15 -5.25 -5.03 26.03
N ASP A 16 -4.23 -4.33 25.52
CA ASP A 16 -4.08 -2.89 25.76
C ASP A 16 -5.12 -2.04 25.01
N LYS A 17 -5.66 -2.55 23.88
CA LYS A 17 -6.73 -1.87 23.13
C LYS A 17 -8.13 -2.08 23.70
N ILE A 18 -8.34 -3.09 24.54
CA ILE A 18 -9.65 -3.35 25.17
C ILE A 18 -9.80 -2.56 26.49
N GLY A 19 -8.69 -2.16 27.13
CA GLY A 19 -8.70 -1.40 28.39
C GLY A 19 -9.09 0.08 28.28
N SER A 20 -9.13 0.66 27.08
CA SER A 20 -9.40 2.10 26.87
C SER A 20 -10.83 2.40 26.37
N GLY A 21 -11.69 1.39 26.24
CA GLY A 21 -13.03 1.54 25.64
C GLY A 21 -14.21 1.72 26.60
N THR A 22 -14.03 1.51 27.91
CA THR A 22 -15.14 1.54 28.90
C THR A 22 -15.16 2.82 29.74
N ALA A 23 -15.23 3.97 29.09
CA ALA A 23 -15.53 5.24 29.77
C ALA A 23 -16.18 6.24 28.81
N ARG A 24 -17.44 5.97 28.42
CA ARG A 24 -18.43 6.97 27.99
C ARG A 24 -19.80 6.29 27.86
N ARG A 25 -20.51 6.25 28.99
CA ARG A 25 -21.98 6.19 29.04
C ARG A 25 -22.50 7.63 29.05
N SER A 26 -23.52 7.89 28.23
CA SER A 26 -24.54 8.95 28.25
C SER A 26 -25.02 9.08 26.80
N ASP A 27 -26.12 8.42 26.41
CA ASP A 27 -27.53 8.83 26.53
C ASP A 27 -28.04 9.13 25.11
N ASP A 28 -29.32 8.82 24.86
CA ASP A 28 -30.10 8.97 23.60
C ASP A 28 -29.91 7.85 22.56
N ASP A 29 -30.91 7.28 21.88
CA ASP A 29 -32.36 7.18 22.00
C ASP A 29 -32.78 6.04 21.01
N ALA A 30 -33.98 5.52 21.20
CA ALA A 30 -34.67 4.38 20.60
C ALA A 30 -34.36 3.93 19.16
N GLY A 31 -34.33 2.60 18.94
CA GLY A 31 -34.44 2.02 17.61
C GLY A 31 -34.17 0.50 17.48
N TYR A 32 -34.73 -0.34 18.36
CA TYR A 32 -34.63 -1.80 18.22
C TYR A 32 -35.57 -2.29 17.09
N SER A 33 -35.01 -2.64 15.93
CA SER A 33 -35.66 -3.56 14.99
C SER A 33 -34.97 -4.92 15.06
N LYS A 34 -35.74 -5.87 15.58
CA LYS A 34 -35.46 -7.29 15.71
C LYS A 34 -35.41 -7.89 14.29
N ILE A 35 -34.22 -8.23 13.79
CA ILE A 35 -34.09 -9.03 12.58
C ILE A 35 -34.23 -10.49 13.01
N GLU A 36 -35.33 -11.08 12.57
CA GLU A 36 -35.72 -12.46 12.80
C GLU A 36 -34.73 -13.43 12.15
N ASP A 37 -34.38 -14.45 12.92
CA ASP A 37 -33.70 -15.66 12.47
C ASP A 37 -34.56 -16.35 11.39
N ASN A 38 -34.21 -16.15 10.12
CA ASN A 38 -34.74 -16.98 9.03
C ASN A 38 -33.91 -18.26 8.91
N ASP A 39 -34.35 -19.23 9.70
CA ASP A 39 -34.05 -20.65 9.60
C ASP A 39 -34.40 -21.15 8.19
N VAL A 40 -33.37 -21.44 7.39
CA VAL A 40 -33.55 -21.95 6.02
C VAL A 40 -33.99 -23.39 6.12
N GLY A 41 -35.31 -23.58 6.05
CA GLY A 41 -36.01 -24.86 6.15
C GLY A 41 -35.36 -25.96 5.30
N TYR A 42 -34.94 -27.02 5.98
CA TYR A 42 -34.70 -28.32 5.36
C TYR A 42 -36.06 -28.87 4.90
N ALA A 43 -36.31 -28.81 3.60
CA ALA A 43 -37.44 -29.53 3.00
C ALA A 43 -37.23 -31.04 3.22
N LYS A 44 -38.03 -31.57 4.15
CA LYS A 44 -38.22 -32.99 4.43
C LYS A 44 -38.87 -33.62 3.19
N ILE A 45 -38.10 -34.45 2.47
CA ILE A 45 -38.64 -35.29 1.41
C ILE A 45 -39.39 -36.42 2.11
N GLU A 46 -40.72 -36.40 2.00
CA GLU A 46 -41.59 -37.48 2.47
C GLU A 46 -41.49 -38.66 1.50
N ASP A 47 -40.88 -39.75 1.96
CA ASP A 47 -41.06 -41.06 1.35
C ASP A 47 -42.48 -41.55 1.68
N SER A 48 -43.31 -41.79 0.66
CA SER A 48 -44.53 -42.59 0.77
C SER A 48 -44.45 -43.81 -0.14
N PRO A 49 -44.90 -45.00 0.34
CA PRO A 49 -44.67 -46.26 -0.34
C PRO A 49 -45.81 -46.56 -1.34
N VAL A 50 -45.44 -46.87 -2.58
CA VAL A 50 -46.37 -47.47 -3.56
C VAL A 50 -46.13 -48.98 -3.58
N LYS A 51 -47.19 -49.74 -3.30
CA LYS A 51 -47.22 -51.21 -3.29
C LYS A 51 -47.15 -51.80 -4.70
N ASP A 52 -46.54 -52.97 -4.75
CA ASP A 52 -46.22 -53.80 -5.91
C ASP A 52 -47.44 -54.35 -6.68
N HIS A 53 -47.27 -54.54 -8.00
CA HIS A 53 -47.77 -55.73 -8.70
C HIS A 53 -46.81 -56.15 -9.83
N HIS A 54 -46.65 -57.48 -9.94
CA HIS A 54 -45.69 -58.23 -10.74
C HIS A 54 -45.78 -58.04 -12.26
N GLY A 55 -44.63 -58.19 -12.93
CA GLY A 55 -44.54 -58.54 -14.34
C GLY A 55 -43.10 -58.52 -14.86
N HIS A 56 -42.53 -59.70 -15.09
CA HIS A 56 -41.19 -59.95 -15.68
C HIS A 56 -40.86 -59.06 -16.88
N ASN A 57 -39.64 -58.51 -16.90
CA ASN A 57 -38.65 -58.86 -17.92
C ASN A 57 -37.29 -58.22 -17.61
N ASP A 58 -36.26 -59.05 -17.64
CA ASP A 58 -34.85 -58.70 -17.50
C ASP A 58 -34.40 -57.78 -18.63
N ILE A 59 -34.17 -56.50 -18.34
CA ILE A 59 -33.18 -55.67 -19.02
C ILE A 59 -32.43 -54.86 -17.98
N ALA A 60 -31.25 -55.37 -17.64
CA ALA A 60 -30.05 -54.67 -17.21
C ALA A 60 -30.22 -53.21 -16.77
N ALA A 61 -30.15 -53.04 -15.45
CA ALA A 61 -29.80 -51.81 -14.75
C ALA A 61 -28.73 -50.99 -15.50
N SER A 62 -29.12 -49.85 -16.07
CA SER A 62 -28.15 -48.89 -16.61
C SER A 62 -28.67 -47.44 -16.62
N ALA A 63 -29.16 -46.93 -15.49
CA ALA A 63 -29.19 -45.47 -15.27
C ALA A 63 -29.41 -45.11 -13.79
N PRO A 64 -28.34 -44.83 -13.02
CA PRO A 64 -28.37 -43.66 -12.13
C PRO A 64 -27.03 -42.91 -12.01
N CYS A 65 -26.07 -43.15 -12.91
CA CYS A 65 -24.72 -42.59 -12.76
C CYS A 65 -24.65 -41.08 -13.06
N ILE A 66 -25.45 -40.58 -14.01
CA ILE A 66 -25.38 -39.19 -14.48
C ILE A 66 -25.89 -38.20 -13.41
N ASP A 67 -27.02 -38.48 -12.77
CA ASP A 67 -27.65 -37.56 -11.80
C ASP A 67 -26.81 -37.40 -10.51
N SER A 68 -26.24 -38.51 -10.01
CA SER A 68 -25.34 -38.46 -8.85
C SER A 68 -24.06 -37.67 -9.13
N SER A 69 -23.54 -37.73 -10.37
CA SER A 69 -22.35 -36.99 -10.78
C SER A 69 -22.62 -35.49 -10.93
N LEU A 70 -23.78 -35.14 -11.49
CA LEU A 70 -24.25 -33.77 -11.66
C LEU A 70 -24.53 -33.11 -10.30
N ARG A 71 -25.20 -33.82 -9.38
CA ARG A 71 -25.41 -33.36 -8.01
C ARG A 71 -24.09 -33.11 -7.29
N LYS A 72 -23.11 -34.01 -7.42
CA LYS A 72 -21.76 -33.82 -6.88
C LYS A 72 -21.06 -32.59 -7.49
N ALA A 73 -21.20 -32.35 -8.79
CA ALA A 73 -20.64 -31.18 -9.45
C ALA A 73 -21.26 -29.86 -8.95
N HIS A 74 -22.59 -29.82 -8.75
CA HIS A 74 -23.25 -28.64 -8.18
C HIS A 74 -22.84 -28.37 -6.73
N VAL A 75 -22.69 -29.42 -5.91
CA VAL A 75 -22.18 -29.27 -4.54
C VAL A 75 -20.77 -28.70 -4.52
N LYS A 76 -19.85 -29.26 -5.34
CA LYS A 76 -18.48 -28.73 -5.46
C LYS A 76 -18.46 -27.28 -5.90
N ARG A 77 -19.25 -26.92 -6.92
CA ARG A 77 -19.33 -25.54 -7.42
C ARG A 77 -19.90 -24.58 -6.39
N ARG A 78 -20.86 -25.02 -5.57
CA ARG A 78 -21.38 -24.25 -4.44
C ARG A 78 -20.32 -24.03 -3.36
N GLU A 79 -19.53 -25.04 -3.04
CA GLU A 79 -18.43 -24.93 -2.07
C GLU A 79 -17.34 -23.98 -2.57
N GLU A 80 -16.95 -24.08 -3.84
CA GLU A 80 -15.99 -23.16 -4.49
C GLU A 80 -16.49 -21.72 -4.45
N PHE A 81 -17.77 -21.49 -4.82
CA PHE A 81 -18.39 -20.18 -4.73
C PHE A 81 -18.35 -19.62 -3.32
N GLN A 82 -18.70 -20.41 -2.30
CA GLN A 82 -18.67 -19.96 -0.91
C GLN A 82 -17.25 -19.64 -0.42
N ARG A 83 -16.24 -20.40 -0.86
CA ARG A 83 -14.84 -20.11 -0.55
C ARG A 83 -14.40 -18.79 -1.18
N LEU A 84 -14.68 -18.61 -2.48
CA LEU A 84 -14.35 -17.39 -3.20
C LEU A 84 -15.05 -16.17 -2.58
N LYS A 85 -16.34 -16.30 -2.25
CA LYS A 85 -17.10 -15.24 -1.60
C LYS A 85 -16.45 -14.82 -0.27
N ARG A 86 -16.09 -15.78 0.59
CA ARG A 86 -15.41 -15.48 1.86
C ARG A 86 -14.04 -14.83 1.67
N ASP A 87 -13.28 -15.25 0.66
CA ASP A 87 -11.98 -14.65 0.35
C ASP A 87 -12.14 -13.19 -0.12
N ILE A 88 -13.10 -12.93 -1.01
CA ILE A 88 -13.40 -11.57 -1.48
C ILE A 88 -13.93 -10.70 -0.34
N ASP A 89 -14.89 -11.21 0.46
CA ASP A 89 -15.44 -10.49 1.61
C ASP A 89 -14.33 -10.14 2.61
N GLY A 90 -13.38 -11.06 2.85
CA GLY A 90 -12.21 -10.83 3.68
C GLY A 90 -11.30 -9.72 3.14
N LYS A 91 -10.95 -9.78 1.85
CA LYS A 91 -10.11 -8.76 1.19
C LYS A 91 -10.77 -7.39 1.17
N LEU A 92 -12.06 -7.32 0.87
CA LEU A 92 -12.82 -6.07 0.89
C LEU A 92 -12.86 -5.47 2.28
N THR A 93 -13.05 -6.31 3.31
CA THR A 93 -13.04 -5.85 4.70
C THR A 93 -11.67 -5.30 5.08
N GLU A 94 -10.59 -6.01 4.74
CA GLU A 94 -9.21 -5.57 4.99
C GLU A 94 -8.94 -4.20 4.34
N ILE A 95 -9.27 -4.05 3.06
CA ILE A 95 -9.13 -2.78 2.33
C ILE A 95 -9.97 -1.68 3.01
N LEU A 96 -11.26 -1.92 3.25
CA LEU A 96 -12.16 -0.95 3.86
C LEU A 96 -11.70 -0.48 5.24
N THR A 97 -11.05 -1.36 6.02
CA THR A 97 -10.51 -0.98 7.33
C THR A 97 -9.26 -0.10 7.25
N GLY A 98 -8.50 -0.17 6.15
CA GLY A 98 -7.28 0.64 5.96
C GLY A 98 -7.55 2.03 5.36
N LEU A 99 -8.61 2.18 4.55
CA LEU A 99 -8.95 3.44 3.87
C LEU A 99 -9.10 4.66 4.80
N PRO A 100 -9.75 4.57 5.97
CA PRO A 100 -9.92 5.72 6.86
C PRO A 100 -8.58 6.29 7.37
N ASP A 101 -7.65 5.41 7.73
CA ASP A 101 -6.33 5.80 8.24
C ASP A 101 -5.51 6.49 7.14
N GLU A 102 -5.56 5.97 5.92
CA GLU A 102 -4.92 6.57 4.75
C GLU A 102 -5.52 7.94 4.41
N ALA A 103 -6.86 8.04 4.44
CA ALA A 103 -7.56 9.30 4.19
C ALA A 103 -7.23 10.36 5.25
N GLU A 104 -7.12 9.99 6.53
CA GLU A 104 -6.68 10.91 7.58
C GLU A 104 -5.24 11.39 7.38
N GLU A 105 -4.33 10.48 7.01
CA GLU A 105 -2.93 10.82 6.75
C GLU A 105 -2.80 11.80 5.58
N LEU A 106 -3.53 11.57 4.48
CA LEU A 106 -3.56 12.50 3.34
C LEU A 106 -4.15 13.87 3.73
N ARG A 107 -5.21 13.90 4.55
CA ARG A 107 -5.78 15.17 5.06
C ARG A 107 -4.76 15.96 5.88
N ARG A 108 -4.01 15.30 6.77
CA ARG A 108 -2.95 15.95 7.57
C ARG A 108 -1.84 16.52 6.69
N ARG A 109 -1.49 15.83 5.60
CA ARG A 109 -0.51 16.35 4.63
C ARG A 109 -1.00 17.58 3.89
N ILE A 110 -2.25 17.57 3.45
CA ILE A 110 -2.87 18.73 2.79
C ILE A 110 -2.86 19.93 3.74
N GLU A 111 -3.23 19.73 5.00
CA GLU A 111 -3.22 20.80 6.00
C GLU A 111 -1.83 21.40 6.18
N LEU A 112 -0.81 20.55 6.36
CA LEU A 112 0.57 21.02 6.48
C LEU A 112 1.05 21.80 5.25
N ILE A 113 0.67 21.37 4.05
CA ILE A 113 1.03 22.06 2.80
C ILE A 113 0.36 23.43 2.77
N ASN A 114 -0.93 23.52 3.11
CA ASN A 114 -1.66 24.78 3.14
C ASN A 114 -1.08 25.75 4.18
N GLU A 115 -0.78 25.28 5.38
CA GLU A 115 -0.10 26.08 6.42
C GLU A 115 1.27 26.60 5.93
N SER A 116 2.02 25.75 5.24
CA SER A 116 3.32 26.11 4.67
C SER A 116 3.17 27.15 3.56
N GLU A 117 2.16 27.02 2.70
CA GLU A 117 1.89 27.97 1.62
C GLU A 117 1.58 29.37 2.18
N ILE A 118 0.68 29.46 3.17
CA ILE A 118 0.34 30.73 3.82
C ILE A 118 1.60 31.37 4.41
N LEU A 119 2.39 30.58 5.15
CA LEU A 119 3.63 31.06 5.74
C LEU A 119 4.62 31.56 4.68
N PHE A 120 4.81 30.83 3.58
CA PHE A 120 5.73 31.26 2.53
C PHE A 120 5.25 32.52 1.79
N ARG A 121 3.93 32.68 1.63
CA ARG A 121 3.35 33.93 1.09
C ARG A 121 3.65 35.11 2.01
N ASP A 122 3.40 34.96 3.31
CA ASP A 122 3.68 36.01 4.31
C ASP A 122 5.18 36.38 4.36
N LEU A 123 6.07 35.37 4.29
CA LEU A 123 7.52 35.60 4.26
C LEU A 123 7.95 36.30 2.96
N SER A 124 7.36 35.93 1.83
CA SER A 124 7.63 36.59 0.54
C SER A 124 7.19 38.04 0.57
N GLU A 125 6.01 38.33 1.10
CA GLU A 125 5.50 39.71 1.24
C GLU A 125 6.40 40.54 2.15
N LYS A 126 6.79 39.99 3.32
CA LYS A 126 7.75 40.63 4.22
C LYS A 126 9.08 40.92 3.54
N ALA A 127 9.61 39.97 2.77
CA ALA A 127 10.86 40.18 2.03
C ALA A 127 10.71 41.29 0.97
N SER A 128 9.60 41.30 0.23
CA SER A 128 9.34 42.31 -0.81
C SER A 128 9.02 43.70 -0.27
N SER A 129 8.58 43.81 0.99
CA SER A 129 8.34 45.11 1.66
C SER A 129 9.62 45.82 2.12
N LEU A 130 10.77 45.14 2.09
CA LEU A 130 12.05 45.77 2.41
C LEU A 130 12.42 46.72 1.26
N ASP A 131 12.44 48.02 1.52
CA ASP A 131 12.77 49.04 0.53
C ASP A 131 14.29 49.23 0.44
N ASP A 132 14.87 48.79 -0.67
CA ASP A 132 16.29 48.97 -0.97
C ASP A 132 16.71 50.45 -1.04
N SER A 133 15.76 51.36 -1.25
CA SER A 133 16.02 52.80 -1.41
C SER A 133 16.04 53.58 -0.10
N GLU A 134 15.73 52.95 1.04
CA GLU A 134 15.60 53.62 2.34
C GLU A 134 16.97 53.93 2.97
N TRP A 135 17.93 53.03 2.81
CA TRP A 135 19.30 53.20 3.31
C TRP A 135 20.24 53.91 2.33
N GLU A 136 19.92 54.00 1.03
CA GLU A 136 20.73 54.77 0.08
C GLU A 136 20.63 56.30 0.29
N LYS A 137 19.56 56.76 0.95
CA LYS A 137 19.26 58.19 1.14
C LYS A 137 19.74 58.77 2.46
N SER A 138 20.18 57.94 3.40
CA SER A 138 20.64 58.37 4.72
C SER A 138 22.16 58.20 4.84
N ASP A 139 22.87 59.25 5.27
CA ASP A 139 24.32 59.19 5.52
C ASP A 139 24.67 58.16 6.62
N ASP A 140 23.70 57.81 7.47
CA ASP A 140 23.80 56.76 8.49
C ASP A 140 23.18 55.45 7.98
N TYR A 141 23.92 54.74 7.11
CA TYR A 141 23.56 53.40 6.60
C TYR A 141 23.28 52.35 7.70
N SER A 142 23.81 52.55 8.90
CA SER A 142 24.00 51.51 9.91
C SER A 142 22.70 50.90 10.49
N PRO A 143 21.75 51.68 11.06
CA PRO A 143 20.62 51.09 11.79
C PRO A 143 19.54 50.49 10.87
N ALA A 144 19.21 51.16 9.75
CA ALA A 144 18.19 50.69 8.82
C ALA A 144 18.61 49.38 8.13
N LEU A 145 19.86 49.34 7.64
CA LEU A 145 20.44 48.14 7.03
C LEU A 145 20.54 46.99 8.04
N ALA A 146 20.96 47.25 9.28
CA ALA A 146 21.02 46.22 10.32
C ALA A 146 19.63 45.61 10.62
N ASN A 147 18.58 46.42 10.62
CA ASN A 147 17.21 45.95 10.81
C ASN A 147 16.70 45.12 9.62
N ALA A 148 17.01 45.54 8.39
CA ALA A 148 16.68 44.77 7.19
C ALA A 148 17.39 43.42 7.17
N MET A 149 18.69 43.39 7.46
CA MET A 149 19.48 42.17 7.55
C MET A 149 18.95 41.21 8.62
N LYS A 150 18.56 41.74 9.80
CA LYS A 150 17.92 40.95 10.86
C LYS A 150 16.60 40.35 10.39
N THR A 151 15.79 41.12 9.67
CA THR A 151 14.52 40.65 9.12
C THR A 151 14.74 39.54 8.10
N LEU A 152 15.73 39.68 7.23
CA LEU A 152 16.07 38.69 6.21
C LEU A 152 16.62 37.39 6.82
N GLU A 153 17.44 37.48 7.87
CA GLU A 153 17.92 36.29 8.59
C GLU A 153 16.76 35.59 9.33
N ASN A 154 15.82 36.33 9.93
CA ASN A 154 14.61 35.74 10.51
C ASN A 154 13.78 34.98 9.46
N ILE A 155 13.61 35.57 8.26
CA ILE A 155 12.91 34.92 7.15
C ILE A 155 13.63 33.63 6.75
N ARG A 156 14.96 33.67 6.62
CA ARG A 156 15.77 32.50 6.28
C ARG A 156 15.63 31.38 7.32
N LEU A 157 15.68 31.70 8.61
CA LEU A 157 15.51 30.74 9.69
C LEU A 157 14.13 30.08 9.64
N GLU A 158 13.08 30.85 9.34
CA GLU A 158 11.73 30.34 9.20
C GLU A 158 11.59 29.39 7.99
N ILE A 159 12.21 29.73 6.86
CA ILE A 159 12.28 28.84 5.68
C ILE A 159 12.95 27.51 6.04
N ILE A 160 14.10 27.54 6.74
CA ILE A 160 14.81 26.33 7.16
C ILE A 160 13.94 25.50 8.11
N ARG A 161 13.30 26.17 9.08
CA ARG A 161 12.41 25.52 10.05
C ARG A 161 11.25 24.81 9.34
N GLN A 162 10.56 25.50 8.44
CA GLN A 162 9.42 24.94 7.74
C GLN A 162 9.84 23.85 6.74
N GLY A 163 10.95 24.05 6.02
CA GLY A 163 11.54 23.03 5.15
C GLY A 163 11.83 21.73 5.90
N SER A 164 12.40 21.82 7.11
CA SER A 164 12.68 20.64 7.95
C SER A 164 11.41 19.91 8.40
N LYS A 165 10.28 20.61 8.59
CA LYS A 165 8.99 19.97 8.89
C LYS A 165 8.48 19.24 7.66
N MET A 166 8.49 19.88 6.49
CA MET A 166 8.03 19.26 5.24
C MET A 166 8.87 18.02 4.86
N ASP A 167 10.18 18.06 5.05
CA ASP A 167 11.06 16.92 4.79
C ASP A 167 10.75 15.72 5.69
N LYS A 168 10.38 15.94 6.95
CA LYS A 168 9.97 14.85 7.87
C LYS A 168 8.72 14.13 7.34
N PHE A 169 7.76 14.88 6.81
CA PHE A 169 6.54 14.30 6.23
C PHE A 169 6.80 13.59 4.89
N ARG A 170 7.68 14.13 4.04
CA ARG A 170 8.08 13.44 2.78
C ARG A 170 8.78 12.11 3.07
N ASN A 171 9.66 12.09 4.07
CA ASN A 171 10.42 10.90 4.42
C ASN A 171 9.59 9.88 5.22
N SER A 172 8.59 10.31 6.00
CA SER A 172 7.69 9.38 6.69
C SER A 172 6.78 8.64 5.71
N SER A 173 6.37 9.27 4.60
CA SER A 173 5.52 8.59 3.63
C SER A 173 6.28 7.72 2.64
N ALA A 174 7.48 8.11 2.25
CA ALA A 174 8.37 7.23 1.47
C ALA A 174 8.71 5.91 2.19
N ARG A 175 8.69 5.89 3.53
CA ARG A 175 8.91 4.69 4.33
C ARG A 175 7.69 3.76 4.40
N SER A 176 6.48 4.29 4.24
CA SER A 176 5.25 3.49 4.17
C SER A 176 4.97 2.94 2.77
N GLU A 177 5.41 3.64 1.72
CA GLU A 177 5.22 3.22 0.32
C GLU A 177 6.28 2.22 -0.19
N ALA A 178 7.30 1.89 0.61
CA ALA A 178 8.31 0.88 0.28
C ALA A 178 7.78 -0.58 0.37
N GLY A 179 6.46 -0.76 0.44
CA GLY A 179 5.76 -2.04 0.36
C GLY A 179 5.36 -2.41 -1.07
N SER A 180 6.33 -2.93 -1.84
CA SER A 180 6.13 -3.80 -3.02
C SER A 180 5.41 -3.31 -4.30
N GLU A 181 4.60 -2.25 -4.32
CA GLU A 181 3.85 -1.87 -5.56
C GLU A 181 4.44 -0.67 -6.32
N SER A 182 5.10 0.27 -5.65
CA SER A 182 5.58 1.52 -6.26
C SER A 182 6.70 1.32 -7.29
N PHE A 183 7.53 0.29 -7.15
CA PHE A 183 8.62 0.05 -8.10
C PHE A 183 8.13 -0.26 -9.51
N LEU A 184 7.05 -1.05 -9.66
CA LEU A 184 6.53 -1.41 -10.98
C LEU A 184 5.82 -0.23 -11.66
N VAL A 185 5.15 0.61 -10.87
CA VAL A 185 4.47 1.82 -11.36
C VAL A 185 5.48 2.89 -11.77
N GLU A 186 6.56 3.06 -11.01
CA GLU A 186 7.68 3.95 -11.38
C GLU A 186 8.48 3.40 -12.58
N LEU A 187 8.65 2.09 -12.70
CA LEU A 187 9.26 1.46 -13.88
C LEU A 187 8.40 1.63 -15.14
N ALA A 188 7.07 1.65 -15.00
CA ALA A 188 6.14 1.87 -16.11
C ALA A 188 6.05 3.34 -16.56
N SER A 189 6.39 4.29 -15.68
CA SER A 189 6.41 5.73 -16.02
C SER A 189 7.73 6.18 -16.67
N LEU A 190 8.79 5.36 -16.58
CA LEU A 190 10.06 5.61 -17.24
C LEU A 190 9.98 5.29 -18.74
N SER A 191 10.46 6.23 -19.57
CA SER A 191 10.54 6.02 -21.02
C SER A 191 11.46 4.84 -21.34
N PHE A 192 11.10 3.99 -22.30
CA PHE A 192 11.91 2.84 -22.75
C PHE A 192 13.38 3.20 -23.01
N LYS A 193 13.64 4.44 -23.48
CA LYS A 193 14.99 4.99 -23.70
C LYS A 193 15.81 5.15 -22.41
N GLN A 194 15.16 5.52 -21.30
CA GLN A 194 15.81 5.64 -19.99
C GLN A 194 16.09 4.27 -19.40
N LEU A 195 15.14 3.34 -19.49
CA LEU A 195 15.31 1.97 -19.01
C LEU A 195 16.43 1.24 -19.78
N PHE A 196 16.50 1.40 -21.10
CA PHE A 196 17.57 0.84 -21.92
C PHE A 196 18.94 1.45 -21.59
N ARG A 197 19.02 2.76 -21.34
CA ARG A 197 20.28 3.40 -20.91
C ARG A 197 20.73 2.87 -19.55
N MET A 198 19.82 2.74 -18.59
CA MET A 198 20.15 2.25 -17.25
C MET A 198 20.60 0.79 -17.29
N GLY A 199 19.89 -0.05 -18.04
CA GLY A 199 20.30 -1.43 -18.31
C GLY A 199 21.68 -1.48 -18.96
N LEU A 200 21.93 -0.66 -19.99
CA LEU A 200 23.23 -0.62 -20.65
C LEU A 200 24.34 -0.19 -19.68
N TYR A 201 24.16 0.84 -18.86
CA TYR A 201 25.16 1.25 -17.86
C TYR A 201 25.49 0.15 -16.86
N PHE A 202 24.50 -0.66 -16.47
CA PHE A 202 24.72 -1.78 -15.55
C PHE A 202 25.44 -2.95 -16.22
N TYR A 203 25.06 -3.30 -17.46
CA TYR A 203 25.61 -4.46 -18.18
C TYR A 203 26.90 -4.18 -18.97
N LEU A 204 27.21 -2.92 -19.28
CA LEU A 204 28.42 -2.52 -20.02
C LEU A 204 29.73 -2.87 -19.29
N PRO A 205 29.90 -2.63 -17.97
CA PRO A 205 31.11 -3.08 -17.27
C PRO A 205 31.21 -4.61 -17.23
N LEU A 206 30.09 -5.33 -17.14
CA LEU A 206 30.08 -6.80 -17.21
C LEU A 206 30.52 -7.30 -18.59
N LEU A 207 29.97 -6.73 -19.67
CA LEU A 207 30.35 -7.06 -21.04
C LEU A 207 31.82 -6.74 -21.32
N ALA A 208 32.30 -5.60 -20.82
CA ALA A 208 33.71 -5.24 -20.94
C ALA A 208 34.61 -6.25 -20.22
N ALA A 209 34.26 -6.64 -18.98
CA ALA A 209 35.03 -7.62 -18.22
C ALA A 209 35.09 -8.99 -18.92
N VAL A 210 33.95 -9.47 -19.44
CA VAL A 210 33.90 -10.72 -20.23
C VAL A 210 34.74 -10.59 -21.50
N GLY A 211 34.67 -9.45 -22.20
CA GLY A 211 35.48 -9.17 -23.37
C GLY A 211 36.98 -9.21 -23.08
N PHE A 212 37.43 -8.56 -21.99
CA PHE A 212 38.82 -8.59 -21.57
C PHE A 212 39.28 -10.00 -21.20
N CYS A 213 38.45 -10.79 -20.51
CA CYS A 213 38.77 -12.18 -20.20
C CYS A 213 38.93 -13.02 -21.47
N ALA A 214 38.03 -12.86 -22.44
CA ALA A 214 38.11 -13.57 -23.71
C ALA A 214 39.40 -13.22 -24.49
N VAL A 215 39.76 -11.94 -24.55
CA VAL A 215 41.01 -11.49 -25.20
C VAL A 215 42.24 -12.04 -24.48
N ALA A 216 42.25 -12.04 -23.14
CA ALA A 216 43.37 -12.56 -22.35
C ALA A 216 43.58 -14.08 -22.58
N ILE A 217 42.49 -14.85 -22.66
CA ILE A 217 42.55 -16.29 -22.94
C ILE A 217 43.12 -16.54 -24.34
N ILE A 218 42.65 -15.82 -25.36
CA ILE A 218 43.13 -15.96 -26.74
C ILE A 218 44.61 -15.57 -26.84
N ALA A 219 45.00 -14.44 -26.23
CA ALA A 219 46.39 -14.00 -26.22
C ALA A 219 47.31 -15.02 -25.52
N GLY A 220 46.89 -15.56 -24.38
CA GLY A 220 47.62 -16.60 -23.66
C GLY A 220 47.78 -17.88 -24.51
N ALA A 221 46.72 -18.31 -25.19
CA ALA A 221 46.76 -19.46 -26.07
C ALA A 221 47.71 -19.26 -27.26
N LEU A 222 47.74 -18.06 -27.86
CA LEU A 222 48.66 -17.74 -28.96
C LEU A 222 50.13 -17.70 -28.52
N ILE A 223 50.41 -17.20 -27.31
CA ILE A 223 51.77 -17.19 -26.75
C ILE A 223 52.24 -18.62 -26.47
N LEU A 224 51.39 -19.44 -25.86
CA LEU A 224 51.69 -20.85 -25.61
C LEU A 224 51.92 -21.63 -26.92
N ALA A 225 51.08 -21.41 -27.94
CA ALA A 225 51.22 -22.05 -29.24
C ALA A 225 52.50 -21.65 -30.00
N LYS A 226 53.10 -20.49 -29.70
CA LYS A 226 54.40 -20.07 -30.26
C LYS A 226 55.61 -20.58 -29.47
N SER A 227 55.40 -21.10 -28.26
CA SER A 227 56.45 -21.61 -27.38
C SER A 227 56.73 -23.11 -27.55
N PHE A 228 55.97 -23.79 -28.42
CA PHE A 228 56.17 -25.17 -28.87
C PHE A 228 56.61 -25.17 -30.34
#